data_AF-A0A954JC26-F1
#
_entry.id   AF-A0A954JC26-F1
#
_cell.length_a   1.000
_cell.length_b   1.000
_cell.length_c   1.000
_cell.angle_alpha   90.00
_cell.angle_beta   90.00
_cell.angle_gamma   90.00
#
_symmetry.space_group_name_H-M   'P 1'
#
loop_
_entity.id
_entity.type
_entity.pdbx_description
1 polymer ?
#
loop_
_entity_poly.entity_id
_entity_poly.type
_entity_poly.pdbx_seq_one_letter_code
_entity_poly.pdbx_strand_id
1 'polypeptide(L)'
;NRDLQEDKIPVFDAYDTVRSCLELAAVIVETSELNRERIAGRLEEGFLDATTLMEYLIKKGVPMRTGHETVGTLVALCEKEGKRLAELSLEQFQQACAQIEQDVYDILGVKNAIQAFVSEGSGGPGPVSEQVKLWRERIAARQTES
;
A
#
# COMPACT_ATOMS: atom_id res chain seq x y z
N ASN A 1 -35.12 -18.85 -37.27
CA ASN A 1 -35.08 -18.03 -36.05
C ASN A 1 -34.34 -16.75 -36.39
N ARG A 2 -35.07 -15.62 -36.53
CA ARG A 2 -34.53 -14.34 -37.07
C ARG A 2 -33.91 -13.47 -35.97
N ASP A 3 -34.14 -13.79 -34.70
CA ASP A 3 -33.60 -13.12 -33.51
C ASP A 3 -32.07 -13.15 -33.41
N LEU A 4 -31.40 -14.20 -33.92
CA LEU A 4 -29.94 -14.33 -33.87
C LEU A 4 -29.21 -13.51 -34.95
N GLN A 5 -29.86 -12.51 -35.55
CA GLN A 5 -29.22 -11.61 -36.51
C GLN A 5 -28.82 -10.27 -35.88
N GLU A 6 -29.45 -9.90 -34.76
CA GLU A 6 -29.17 -8.65 -34.04
C GLU A 6 -28.04 -8.79 -33.01
N ASP A 7 -27.55 -10.01 -32.76
CA ASP A 7 -26.46 -10.32 -31.82
C ASP A 7 -25.09 -9.77 -32.27
N LYS A 8 -24.87 -9.66 -33.58
CA LYS A 8 -23.57 -9.24 -34.16
C LYS A 8 -23.26 -7.77 -33.92
N ILE A 9 -24.26 -6.89 -34.01
CA ILE A 9 -24.04 -5.44 -33.93
C ILE A 9 -23.51 -5.06 -32.54
N PRO A 10 -24.11 -5.49 -31.42
CA PRO A 10 -23.58 -5.24 -30.08
C PRO A 10 -22.20 -5.86 -29.86
N VAL A 11 -21.93 -7.04 -30.43
CA VAL A 11 -20.62 -7.69 -30.28
C VAL A 11 -19.51 -6.93 -31.01
N PHE A 12 -19.77 -6.45 -32.23
CA PHE A 12 -18.79 -5.64 -32.97
C PHE A 12 -18.57 -4.28 -32.31
N ASP A 13 -19.63 -3.63 -31.85
CA ASP A 13 -19.52 -2.34 -31.13
C ASP A 13 -18.73 -2.48 -29.82
N ALA A 14 -19.00 -3.54 -29.05
CA ALA A 14 -18.22 -3.86 -27.85
C ALA A 14 -16.75 -4.15 -28.17
N TYR A 15 -16.47 -4.89 -29.25
CA TYR A 15 -15.09 -5.15 -29.69
C TYR A 15 -14.35 -3.85 -30.05
N ASP A 16 -14.96 -3.00 -30.89
CA ASP A 16 -14.34 -1.75 -31.33
C ASP A 16 -14.08 -0.80 -30.16
N THR A 17 -15.04 -0.71 -29.23
CA THR A 17 -14.91 0.11 -28.02
C THR A 17 -13.79 -0.42 -27.10
N VAL A 18 -13.82 -1.71 -26.75
CA VAL A 18 -12.83 -2.30 -25.83
C VAL A 18 -11.43 -2.22 -26.41
N ARG A 19 -11.26 -2.51 -27.71
CA ARG A 19 -9.96 -2.39 -28.39
C ARG A 19 -9.42 -0.96 -28.29
N SER A 20 -10.24 0.03 -28.64
CA SER A 20 -9.83 1.44 -28.60
C SER A 20 -9.48 1.90 -27.18
N CYS A 21 -10.25 1.48 -26.17
CA CYS A 21 -9.96 1.77 -24.78
C CYS A 21 -8.65 1.15 -24.30
N LEU A 22 -8.36 -0.11 -24.68
CA LEU A 22 -7.12 -0.79 -24.29
C LEU A 22 -5.88 -0.16 -24.94
N GLU A 23 -5.96 0.20 -26.22
CA GLU A 23 -4.89 0.90 -26.93
C GLU A 23 -4.57 2.24 -26.25
N LEU A 24 -5.60 3.03 -25.91
CA LEU A 24 -5.41 4.31 -25.22
C LEU A 24 -4.88 4.12 -23.78
N ALA A 25 -5.40 3.15 -23.04
CA ALA A 25 -4.98 2.89 -21.66
C ALA A 25 -3.48 2.54 -21.57
N ALA A 26 -2.97 1.76 -22.52
CA ALA A 26 -1.54 1.43 -22.60
C ALA A 26 -0.69 2.71 -22.75
N VAL A 27 -1.07 3.60 -23.66
CA VAL A 27 -0.38 4.88 -23.89
C VAL A 27 -0.45 5.78 -22.65
N ILE A 28 -1.60 5.87 -21.99
CA ILE A 28 -1.76 6.65 -20.77
C ILE A 28 -0.78 6.15 -19.69
N VAL A 29 -0.70 4.84 -19.46
CA VAL A 29 0.19 4.27 -18.45
C VAL A 29 1.66 4.47 -18.82
N GLU A 30 2.04 4.27 -20.08
CA GLU A 30 3.42 4.43 -20.56
C GLU A 30 3.91 5.87 -20.46
N THR A 31 3.04 6.84 -20.72
CA THR A 31 3.38 8.27 -20.72
C THR A 31 3.17 8.96 -19.36
N SER A 32 2.61 8.26 -18.37
CA SER A 32 2.36 8.80 -17.05
C SER A 32 3.63 8.97 -16.23
N GLU A 33 3.83 10.17 -15.67
CA GLU A 33 4.91 10.45 -14.72
C GLU A 33 4.37 10.67 -13.31
N LEU A 34 5.01 10.02 -12.32
CA LEU A 34 4.71 10.24 -10.91
C LEU A 34 5.51 11.46 -10.40
N ASN A 35 4.81 12.42 -9.80
CA ASN A 35 5.45 13.51 -9.07
C ASN A 35 6.00 12.99 -7.73
N ARG A 36 7.20 12.42 -7.77
CA ARG A 36 7.85 11.76 -6.64
C ARG A 36 8.09 12.70 -5.47
N GLU A 37 8.48 13.95 -5.73
CA GLU A 37 8.73 14.95 -4.69
C GLU A 37 7.45 15.26 -3.91
N ARG A 38 6.34 15.51 -4.61
CA ARG A 38 5.04 15.76 -3.98
C ARG A 38 4.52 14.54 -3.22
N ILE A 39 4.74 13.34 -3.74
CA ILE A 39 4.39 12.11 -3.03
C ILE A 39 5.22 12.00 -1.75
N ALA A 40 6.54 12.07 -1.86
CA ALA A 40 7.47 11.93 -0.74
C ALA A 40 7.21 12.97 0.37
N GLY A 41 6.94 14.22 0.01
CA GLY A 41 6.62 15.28 0.97
C GLY A 41 5.36 15.02 1.80
N ARG A 42 4.44 14.18 1.32
CA ARG A 42 3.15 13.87 1.97
C ARG A 42 3.11 12.51 2.67
N LEU A 43 4.06 11.63 2.39
CA LEU A 43 4.05 10.26 2.94
C LEU A 43 4.00 10.25 4.47
N GLU A 44 4.70 11.18 5.09
CA GLU A 44 4.87 11.25 6.55
C GLU A 44 3.77 12.07 7.25
N GLU A 45 2.87 12.74 6.51
CA GLU A 45 1.72 13.48 7.07
C GLU A 45 0.58 12.53 7.49
N GLY A 46 0.53 11.32 6.95
CA GLY A 46 -0.59 10.40 7.11
C GLY A 46 -0.46 9.35 8.21
N PHE A 47 0.58 9.42 9.05
CA PHE A 47 0.87 8.40 10.08
C PHE A 47 0.82 6.95 9.53
N LEU A 48 1.40 6.72 8.35
CA LEU A 48 1.37 5.41 7.67
C LEU A 48 2.04 4.30 8.49
N ASP A 49 2.89 4.66 9.44
CA ASP A 49 3.57 3.79 10.40
C ASP A 49 2.74 3.47 11.66
N ALA A 50 1.55 4.08 11.84
CA ALA A 50 0.67 3.81 12.97
C ALA A 50 0.18 2.34 13.02
N THR A 51 -0.14 1.75 11.85
CA THR A 51 -0.51 0.33 11.79
C THR A 51 0.66 -0.57 12.18
N THR A 52 1.87 -0.26 11.71
CA THR A 52 3.07 -1.03 12.07
C THR A 52 3.40 -0.89 13.56
N LEU A 53 3.18 0.29 14.15
CA LEU A 53 3.30 0.50 15.59
C LEU A 53 2.29 -0.33 16.38
N MET A 54 1.04 -0.43 15.90
CA MET A 54 0.02 -1.29 16.52
C MET A 54 0.44 -2.77 16.46
N GLU A 55 0.95 -3.24 15.32
CA GLU A 55 1.46 -4.61 15.17
C GLU A 55 2.67 -4.88 16.07
N TYR A 56 3.56 -3.90 16.22
CA TYR A 56 4.68 -3.95 17.16
C TYR A 56 4.18 -4.16 18.61
N LEU A 57 3.17 -3.39 19.05
CA LEU A 57 2.59 -3.55 20.38
C LEU A 57 1.95 -4.93 20.58
N ILE A 58 1.24 -5.43 19.57
CA ILE A 58 0.65 -6.78 19.60
C ILE A 58 1.74 -7.85 19.72
N LYS A 59 2.85 -7.71 18.98
CA LYS A 59 4.01 -8.61 19.09
C LYS A 59 4.66 -8.58 20.48
N LYS A 60 4.61 -7.44 21.18
CA LYS A 60 5.06 -7.27 22.57
C LYS A 60 4.01 -7.74 23.61
N GLY A 61 2.91 -8.35 23.17
CA GLY A 61 1.88 -8.93 24.04
C GLY A 61 0.78 -7.96 24.47
N VAL A 62 0.72 -6.75 23.90
CA VAL A 62 -0.35 -5.79 24.17
C VAL A 62 -1.62 -6.24 23.43
N PRO A 63 -2.79 -6.35 24.10
CA PRO A 63 -4.05 -6.68 23.43
C PRO A 63 -4.37 -5.66 22.32
N MET A 64 -4.87 -6.13 21.17
CA MET A 64 -5.15 -5.29 19.99
C MET A 64 -5.95 -4.02 20.32
N ARG A 65 -7.01 -4.13 21.14
CA ARG A 65 -7.82 -2.98 21.54
C ARG A 65 -6.99 -1.92 22.27
N THR A 66 -6.18 -2.35 23.23
CA THR A 66 -5.27 -1.47 23.97
C THR A 66 -4.19 -0.90 23.06
N GLY A 67 -3.62 -1.71 22.16
CA GLY A 67 -2.64 -1.24 21.18
C GLY A 67 -3.22 -0.14 20.27
N HIS A 68 -4.47 -0.31 19.82
CA HIS A 68 -5.16 0.70 19.01
C HIS A 68 -5.41 2.00 19.80
N GLU A 69 -5.85 1.90 21.05
CA GLU A 69 -6.04 3.06 21.95
C GLU A 69 -4.71 3.81 22.22
N THR A 70 -3.63 3.07 22.50
CA THR A 70 -2.27 3.62 22.68
C THR A 70 -1.79 4.35 21.43
N VAL A 71 -1.89 3.71 20.26
CA VAL A 71 -1.47 4.32 18.99
C VAL A 71 -2.30 5.56 18.68
N GLY A 72 -3.62 5.52 18.88
CA GLY A 72 -4.47 6.70 18.68
C GLY A 72 -4.08 7.87 19.58
N THR A 73 -3.66 7.60 20.82
CA THR A 73 -3.16 8.63 21.75
C THR A 73 -1.85 9.24 21.26
N LEU A 74 -0.92 8.42 20.76
CA LEU A 74 0.37 8.88 20.24
C LEU A 74 0.20 9.67 18.94
N VAL A 75 -0.71 9.26 18.05
CA VAL A 75 -1.05 10.01 16.84
C VAL A 75 -1.65 11.37 17.20
N ALA A 76 -2.61 11.42 18.13
CA ALA A 76 -3.20 12.69 18.56
C ALA A 76 -2.16 13.63 19.21
N LEU A 77 -1.18 13.08 19.94
CA LEU A 77 -0.06 13.85 20.47
C LEU A 77 0.80 14.45 19.34
N CYS A 78 1.13 13.63 18.34
CA CYS A 78 1.88 14.06 17.18
C CYS A 78 1.17 15.16 16.39
N GLU A 79 -0.13 15.00 16.13
CA GLU A 79 -0.94 16.03 15.47
C GLU A 79 -0.93 17.35 16.23
N LYS A 80 -1.05 17.30 17.56
CA LYS A 80 -1.03 18.48 18.42
C LYS A 80 0.33 19.19 18.42
N GLU A 81 1.42 18.43 18.39
CA GLU A 81 2.80 18.97 18.43
C GLU A 81 3.37 19.27 17.05
N GLY A 82 2.67 18.92 15.96
CA GLY A 82 3.20 19.03 14.60
C GLY A 82 4.39 18.13 14.34
N LYS A 83 4.41 16.95 14.96
CA LYS A 83 5.48 15.94 14.87
C LYS A 83 5.00 14.68 14.16
N ARG A 84 5.95 13.85 13.77
CA ARG A 84 5.75 12.48 13.28
C ARG A 84 5.96 11.49 14.43
N LEU A 85 5.44 10.27 14.29
CA LEU A 85 5.68 9.21 15.28
C LEU A 85 7.17 8.94 15.47
N ALA A 86 7.94 8.90 14.37
CA ALA A 86 9.40 8.73 14.41
C ALA A 86 10.16 9.85 15.17
N GLU A 87 9.53 11.00 15.44
CA GLU A 87 10.12 12.14 16.15
C GLU A 87 9.78 12.16 17.64
N LEU A 88 8.91 11.26 18.11
CA LEU A 88 8.64 11.12 19.54
C LEU A 88 9.84 10.50 20.26
N SER A 89 10.11 10.97 21.47
CA SER A 89 11.12 10.40 22.37
C SER A 89 10.67 9.05 22.94
N LEU A 90 11.63 8.22 23.35
CA LEU A 90 11.32 6.93 23.97
C LEU A 90 10.51 7.13 25.26
N GLU A 91 10.79 8.19 26.02
CA GLU A 91 10.03 8.54 27.22
C GLU A 91 8.56 8.83 26.90
N GLN A 92 8.28 9.56 25.81
CA GLN A 92 6.90 9.81 25.36
C GLN A 92 6.18 8.51 24.97
N PHE A 93 6.89 7.59 24.31
CA PHE A 93 6.33 6.27 24.02
C PHE A 93 6.04 5.47 25.29
N GLN A 94 6.99 5.42 26.23
CA GLN A 94 6.87 4.67 27.47
C GLN A 94 5.80 5.23 28.41
N GLN A 95 5.52 6.53 28.35
CA GLN A 95 4.37 7.13 29.02
C GLN A 95 3.04 6.58 28.50
N ALA A 96 2.96 6.23 27.21
CA ALA A 96 1.76 5.64 26.61
C ALA A 96 1.69 4.11 26.79
N CYS A 97 2.84 3.43 26.75
CA CYS A 97 2.94 1.99 26.96
C CYS A 97 4.36 1.58 27.37
N ALA A 98 4.51 1.04 28.58
CA ALA A 98 5.79 0.65 29.15
C ALA A 98 6.51 -0.48 28.38
N GLN A 99 5.80 -1.23 27.54
CA GLN A 99 6.33 -2.29 26.69
C GLN A 99 7.03 -1.75 25.42
N ILE A 100 7.00 -0.44 25.18
CA ILE A 100 7.74 0.18 24.08
C ILE A 100 9.21 0.35 24.47
N GLU A 101 10.11 -0.13 23.62
CA GLU A 101 11.55 -0.11 23.82
C GLU A 101 12.23 0.60 22.64
N GLN A 102 13.56 0.70 22.67
CA GLN A 102 14.35 1.42 21.66
C GLN A 102 14.18 0.83 20.24
N ASP A 103 13.79 -0.43 20.11
CA ASP A 103 13.52 -1.12 18.84
C ASP A 103 12.28 -0.58 18.10
N VAL A 104 11.46 0.27 18.74
CA VAL A 104 10.34 0.94 18.07
C VAL A 104 10.79 1.79 16.88
N TYR A 105 11.98 2.38 16.94
CA TYR A 105 12.51 3.20 15.85
C TYR A 105 12.89 2.39 14.61
N ASP A 106 13.03 1.07 14.74
CA ASP A 106 13.29 0.18 13.61
C ASP A 106 12.04 -0.03 12.73
N ILE A 107 10.85 0.25 13.26
CA ILE A 107 9.56 0.08 12.54
C ILE A 107 8.89 1.42 12.17
N LEU A 108 9.31 2.53 12.77
CA LEU A 108 8.73 3.85 12.53
C LEU A 108 9.29 4.51 11.26
N GLY A 109 8.48 5.38 10.66
CA GLY A 109 8.75 6.02 9.37
C GLY A 109 8.30 5.16 8.19
N VAL A 110 7.88 5.84 7.11
CA VAL A 110 7.19 5.20 5.98
C VAL A 110 8.05 4.11 5.32
N LYS A 111 9.36 4.37 5.22
CA LYS A 111 10.31 3.41 4.64
C LYS A 111 10.34 2.10 5.42
N ASN A 112 10.34 2.16 6.76
CA ASN A 112 10.43 0.99 7.62
C ASN A 112 9.07 0.28 7.70
N ALA A 113 7.98 1.03 7.83
CA ALA A 113 6.62 0.50 7.79
C ALA A 113 6.36 -0.36 6.55
N ILE A 114 6.82 0.10 5.38
CA ILE A 114 6.67 -0.65 4.13
C ILE A 114 7.46 -1.98 4.13
N GLN A 115 8.58 -2.06 4.85
CA GLN A 115 9.35 -3.31 4.97
C GLN A 115 8.63 -4.36 5.81
N ALA A 116 7.73 -3.96 6.72
CA ALA A 116 6.97 -4.88 7.55
C ALA A 116 5.93 -5.69 6.74
N PHE A 117 5.54 -5.20 5.56
CA PHE A 117 4.61 -5.88 4.66
C PHE A 117 5.28 -7.02 3.89
N VAL A 118 5.37 -8.19 4.53
CA VAL A 118 6.03 -9.38 3.97
C VAL A 118 5.06 -10.49 3.55
N SER A 119 3.79 -10.40 3.95
CA SER A 119 2.78 -11.40 3.60
C SER A 119 2.47 -11.41 2.09
N GLU A 120 2.08 -12.58 1.58
CA GLU A 120 1.68 -12.74 0.18
C GLU A 120 0.61 -11.72 -0.21
N GLY A 121 0.81 -11.06 -1.36
CA GLY A 121 -0.12 -10.06 -1.89
C GLY A 121 -0.08 -8.69 -1.20
N SER A 122 0.77 -8.49 -0.18
CA SER A 122 0.92 -7.19 0.47
C SER A 122 1.73 -6.19 -0.38
N GLY A 123 1.71 -4.91 0.03
CA GLY A 123 2.36 -3.81 -0.69
C GLY A 123 3.86 -3.64 -0.42
N GLY A 124 4.51 -4.57 0.28
CA GLY A 124 5.94 -4.46 0.57
C GLY A 124 6.84 -4.86 -0.60
N PRO A 125 8.15 -4.53 -0.55
CA PRO A 125 9.04 -4.64 -1.70
C PRO A 125 9.21 -6.08 -2.20
N GLY A 126 9.27 -7.04 -1.27
CA GLY A 126 9.37 -8.48 -1.59
C GLY A 126 8.14 -8.97 -2.35
N PRO A 127 6.94 -8.95 -1.73
CA PRO A 127 5.71 -9.38 -2.38
C PRO A 127 5.42 -8.65 -3.71
N VAL A 128 5.68 -7.34 -3.80
CA VAL A 128 5.52 -6.59 -5.06
C VAL A 128 6.48 -7.09 -6.13
N SER A 129 7.75 -7.33 -5.79
CA SER A 129 8.73 -7.88 -6.74
C SER A 129 8.33 -9.27 -7.23
N GLU A 130 7.82 -10.12 -6.34
CA GLU A 130 7.30 -11.45 -6.69
C GLU A 130 6.09 -11.35 -7.64
N GLN A 131 5.15 -10.45 -7.38
CA GLN A 131 3.99 -10.21 -8.25
C GLN A 131 4.41 -9.70 -9.63
N VAL A 132 5.37 -8.78 -9.71
CA VAL A 132 5.90 -8.29 -10.99
C VAL A 132 6.54 -9.44 -11.79
N LYS A 133 7.31 -10.31 -11.13
CA LYS A 133 7.89 -11.49 -11.78
C LYS A 133 6.80 -12.44 -12.29
N LEU A 134 5.83 -12.77 -11.46
CA LEU A 134 4.71 -13.65 -11.80
C LEU A 134 3.95 -13.15 -13.05
N TRP A 135 3.63 -11.86 -13.11
CA TRP A 135 2.91 -11.29 -14.24
C TRP A 135 3.74 -11.26 -15.52
N ARG A 136 5.05 -10.99 -15.43
CA ARG A 136 5.95 -11.08 -16.58
C ARG A 136 5.98 -12.48 -17.18
N GLU A 137 6.07 -13.51 -16.33
CA GLU A 137 6.06 -14.92 -16.76
C GLU A 137 4.72 -15.31 -17.41
N ARG A 138 3.59 -14.91 -16.80
CA ARG A 138 2.25 -15.17 -17.35
C ARG A 138 2.01 -14.51 -18.70
N ILE A 139 2.46 -13.27 -18.88
CA ILE A 139 2.31 -12.55 -20.16
C ILE A 139 3.19 -13.21 -21.23
N ALA A 140 4.43 -13.57 -20.91
CA ALA A 140 5.34 -14.24 -21.83
C ALA A 140 4.79 -15.60 -22.31
N ALA A 141 4.26 -16.43 -21.40
CA ALA A 141 3.69 -17.73 -21.73
C ALA A 141 2.50 -17.60 -22.72
N ARG A 142 1.65 -16.60 -22.55
CA ARG A 142 0.51 -16.35 -23.45
C ARG A 142 0.91 -15.84 -24.84
N GLN A 143 2.05 -15.15 -24.95
CA GLN A 143 2.58 -14.68 -26.24
C GLN A 143 3.18 -15.82 -27.08
N THR A 144 3.66 -16.89 -26.44
CA THR A 144 4.17 -18.09 -27.13
C THR A 144 3.07 -19.06 -27.57
N GLU A 145 1.87 -18.95 -27.03
CA GLU A 145 0.72 -19.81 -27.36
C GLU A 145 -0.19 -19.24 -28.47
N SER A 146 0.02 -17.97 -28.88
CA SER A 146 -0.74 -17.28 -29.92
C SER A 146 0.08 -17.08 -31.19
#